data_AF-Q9LCB1-F1
#
_entry.id   AF-Q9LCB1-F1
#
_cell.length_a   1.000
_cell.length_b   1.000
_cell.length_c   1.000
_cell.angle_alpha   90.00
_cell.angle_beta   90.00
_cell.angle_gamma   90.00
#
_symmetry.space_group_name_H-M   'P 1'
#
loop_
_entity.id
_entity.type
_entity.pdbx_description
1 polymer ?
#
loop_
_entity_poly.entity_id
_entity_poly.type
_entity_poly.pdbx_seq_one_letter_code
_entity_poly.pdbx_strand_id
1 'polypeptide(L)'
;MSAAIAETGVIHGRFQPLHLGHLEYLLAGAERCHTLIVGITNPDPWTTTNEATDPERGLPESNPCTFYERYLMVEGALTEAKIARERLRIVPFPHSFPERLAHYAPADGRYLVTVYDWGDAKLDRFHALGLRTEVMWRRTEQDKPISGGRVRRSIAAGEPWEHLVPPAVAKVVKECGIDERIRG
;
A
#
# COMPACT_ATOMS: atom_id res chain seq x y z
N MET A 1 24.23 -13.70 -0.38
CA MET A 1 24.78 -12.34 -0.57
C MET A 1 23.64 -11.37 -0.30
N SER A 2 23.81 -10.40 0.61
CA SER A 2 22.80 -9.33 0.77
C SER A 2 22.70 -8.57 -0.57
N ALA A 3 21.49 -8.34 -1.07
CA ALA A 3 21.29 -7.51 -2.25
C ALA A 3 21.82 -6.10 -1.96
N ALA A 4 22.52 -5.48 -2.91
CA ALA A 4 22.96 -4.10 -2.75
C ALA A 4 21.76 -3.17 -2.55
N ILE A 5 21.88 -2.23 -1.62
CA ILE A 5 20.88 -1.17 -1.37
C ILE A 5 20.65 -0.40 -2.68
N ALA A 6 19.37 -0.18 -3.02
CA ALA A 6 18.99 0.59 -4.21
C ALA A 6 19.01 2.09 -3.92
N GLU A 7 19.29 2.92 -4.94
CA GLU A 7 19.11 4.38 -4.81
C GLU A 7 17.64 4.72 -4.52
N THR A 8 16.74 4.16 -5.33
CA THR A 8 15.29 4.35 -5.17
C THR A 8 14.58 3.00 -5.13
N GLY A 9 13.78 2.77 -4.10
CA GLY A 9 12.84 1.66 -3.99
C GLY A 9 11.41 2.13 -4.22
N VAL A 10 10.59 1.32 -4.89
CA VAL A 10 9.17 1.58 -5.12
C VAL A 10 8.35 0.47 -4.49
N ILE A 11 7.51 0.81 -3.50
CA ILE A 11 6.52 -0.09 -2.90
C ILE A 11 5.13 0.46 -3.18
N HIS A 12 4.13 -0.40 -3.33
CA HIS A 12 2.76 0.07 -3.51
C HIS A 12 1.74 -0.70 -2.67
N GLY A 13 0.59 -0.08 -2.42
CA GLY A 13 -0.54 -0.68 -1.71
C GLY A 13 -1.82 0.16 -1.83
N ARG A 14 -2.96 -0.45 -1.51
CA ARG A 14 -4.26 0.25 -1.48
C ARG A 14 -4.42 1.11 -0.23
N PHE A 15 -3.95 0.61 0.91
CA PHE A 15 -4.00 1.26 2.22
C PHE A 15 -5.42 1.70 2.64
N GLN A 16 -6.39 0.77 2.69
CA GLN A 16 -7.80 1.05 3.00
C GLN A 16 -8.29 0.41 4.33
N PRO A 17 -7.88 0.90 5.52
CA PRO A 17 -6.81 1.86 5.79
C PRO A 17 -5.42 1.17 5.82
N LEU A 18 -4.35 1.95 6.06
CA LEU A 18 -3.04 1.40 6.38
C LEU A 18 -3.11 0.62 7.70
N HIS A 19 -2.40 -0.50 7.81
CA HIS A 19 -2.42 -1.35 9.01
C HIS A 19 -1.02 -1.88 9.34
N LEU A 20 -0.83 -2.52 10.50
CA LEU A 20 0.50 -2.93 10.96
C LEU A 20 1.21 -3.89 9.99
N GLY A 21 0.47 -4.79 9.32
CA GLY A 21 1.05 -5.62 8.25
C GLY A 21 1.56 -4.83 7.04
N HIS A 22 0.95 -3.67 6.72
CA HIS A 22 1.51 -2.77 5.70
C HIS A 22 2.76 -2.06 6.23
N LEU A 23 2.77 -1.63 7.49
CA LEU A 23 3.93 -0.97 8.07
C LEU A 23 5.16 -1.89 8.06
N GLU A 24 5.01 -3.16 8.44
CA GLU A 24 6.05 -4.19 8.33
C GLU A 24 6.66 -4.22 6.92
N TYR A 25 5.79 -4.25 5.90
CA TYR A 25 6.18 -4.28 4.49
C TYR A 25 6.92 -3.02 4.05
N LEU A 26 6.40 -1.85 4.41
CA LEU A 26 7.01 -0.58 4.04
C LEU A 26 8.39 -0.41 4.70
N LEU A 27 8.54 -0.82 5.97
CA LEU A 27 9.82 -0.72 6.69
C LEU A 27 10.88 -1.64 6.09
N ALA A 28 10.53 -2.89 5.78
CA ALA A 28 11.44 -3.80 5.09
C ALA A 28 11.84 -3.25 3.71
N GLY A 29 10.97 -2.49 3.04
CA GLY A 29 11.33 -1.78 1.82
C GLY A 29 12.28 -0.61 2.03
N ALA A 30 12.05 0.18 3.08
CA ALA A 30 12.88 1.31 3.45
C ALA A 30 14.32 0.89 3.81
N GLU A 31 14.52 -0.35 4.27
CA GLU A 31 15.85 -0.92 4.52
C GLU A 31 16.62 -1.27 3.23
N ARG A 32 15.91 -1.41 2.11
CA ARG A 32 16.47 -1.83 0.81
C ARG A 32 16.81 -0.67 -0.12
N CYS A 33 16.55 0.57 0.30
CA CYS A 33 16.77 1.74 -0.55
C CYS A 33 17.13 3.02 0.21
N HIS A 34 17.79 3.96 -0.47
CA HIS A 34 18.05 5.29 0.07
C HIS A 34 16.79 6.15 0.08
N THR A 35 16.06 6.20 -1.04
CA THR A 35 14.75 6.86 -1.17
C THR A 35 13.65 5.83 -1.38
N LEU A 36 12.59 5.87 -0.56
CA LEU A 36 11.42 5.04 -0.69
C LEU A 36 10.28 5.84 -1.33
N ILE A 37 9.80 5.36 -2.48
CA ILE A 37 8.57 5.80 -3.11
C ILE A 37 7.46 4.84 -2.69
N VAL A 38 6.41 5.37 -2.06
CA VAL A 38 5.19 4.63 -1.72
C VAL A 38 4.08 5.01 -2.70
N GLY A 39 3.76 4.08 -3.58
CA GLY A 39 2.65 4.16 -4.52
C GLY A 39 1.31 3.80 -3.86
N ILE A 40 0.37 4.74 -3.86
CA ILE A 40 -1.00 4.48 -3.43
C ILE A 40 -1.82 4.06 -4.66
N THR A 41 -2.22 2.79 -4.69
CA THR A 41 -2.99 2.24 -5.80
C THR A 41 -4.43 2.74 -5.78
N ASN A 42 -5.08 2.76 -6.95
CA ASN A 42 -6.46 3.24 -7.12
C ASN A 42 -6.62 4.64 -6.51
N PRO A 43 -5.87 5.64 -7.00
CA PRO A 43 -5.83 6.98 -6.41
C PRO A 43 -7.20 7.67 -6.49
N ASP A 44 -7.98 7.38 -7.52
CA ASP A 44 -9.34 7.90 -7.68
C ASP A 44 -10.31 6.79 -8.14
N PRO A 45 -11.63 6.98 -7.93
CA PRO A 45 -12.63 6.00 -8.31
C PRO A 45 -12.76 5.81 -9.83
N TRP A 46 -12.44 6.82 -10.64
CA TRP A 46 -12.62 6.79 -12.10
C TRP A 46 -11.51 6.04 -12.83
N THR A 47 -10.34 5.89 -12.22
CA THR A 47 -9.20 5.14 -12.77
C THR A 47 -9.14 3.69 -12.30
N THR A 48 -10.13 3.22 -11.54
CA THR A 48 -10.21 1.84 -11.08
C THR A 48 -11.05 0.99 -12.04
N THR A 49 -10.47 -0.03 -12.63
CA THR A 49 -11.19 -1.03 -13.44
C THR A 49 -11.62 -2.21 -12.57
N ASN A 50 -12.77 -2.81 -12.88
CA ASN A 50 -13.17 -4.06 -12.23
C ASN A 50 -12.12 -5.16 -12.49
N GLU A 51 -11.58 -5.75 -11.42
CA GLU A 51 -10.71 -6.92 -11.50
C GLU A 51 -11.55 -8.18 -11.34
N ALA A 52 -11.64 -9.01 -12.39
CA ALA A 52 -12.40 -10.26 -12.35
C ALA A 52 -11.91 -11.24 -11.26
N THR A 53 -10.66 -11.13 -10.85
CA THR A 53 -10.03 -11.97 -9.82
C THR A 53 -10.33 -11.53 -8.39
N ASP A 54 -10.84 -10.31 -8.17
CA ASP A 54 -11.16 -9.77 -6.85
C ASP A 54 -12.33 -8.76 -6.99
N PRO A 55 -13.57 -9.23 -7.18
CA PRO A 55 -14.70 -8.35 -7.46
C PRO A 55 -15.01 -7.39 -6.30
N GLU A 56 -14.77 -7.82 -5.05
CA GLU A 56 -15.01 -7.01 -3.86
C GLU A 56 -14.06 -5.82 -3.75
N ARG A 57 -12.89 -5.86 -4.42
CA ARG A 57 -11.90 -4.79 -4.39
C ARG A 57 -12.38 -3.49 -5.01
N GLY A 58 -13.32 -3.54 -5.94
CA GLY A 58 -13.90 -2.36 -6.58
C GLY A 58 -15.01 -1.69 -5.79
N LEU A 59 -15.54 -2.35 -4.76
CA LEU A 59 -16.72 -1.87 -4.03
C LEU A 59 -16.41 -0.59 -3.21
N PRO A 60 -17.35 0.37 -3.12
CA PRO A 60 -17.17 1.59 -2.31
C PRO A 60 -16.82 1.30 -0.84
N GLU A 61 -17.47 0.31 -0.23
CA GLU A 61 -17.21 -0.15 1.15
C GLU A 61 -15.82 -0.78 1.34
N SER A 62 -15.20 -1.23 0.24
CA SER A 62 -13.82 -1.69 0.23
C SER A 62 -12.81 -0.56 0.12
N ASN A 63 -13.25 0.64 -0.24
CA ASN A 63 -12.42 1.81 -0.51
C ASN A 63 -12.94 3.08 0.20
N PRO A 64 -13.13 3.06 1.54
CA PRO A 64 -13.73 4.18 2.26
C PRO A 64 -12.82 5.42 2.32
N CYS A 65 -11.52 5.27 2.10
CA CYS A 65 -10.54 6.36 2.20
C CYS A 65 -10.20 6.93 0.81
N THR A 66 -10.14 8.25 0.72
CA THR A 66 -9.63 9.01 -0.43
C THR A 66 -8.11 8.81 -0.59
N PHE A 67 -7.53 9.24 -1.71
CA PHE A 67 -6.06 9.27 -1.85
C PHE A 67 -5.40 10.13 -0.77
N TYR A 68 -5.95 11.30 -0.47
CA TYR A 68 -5.36 12.23 0.49
C TYR A 68 -5.35 11.67 1.92
N GLU A 69 -6.46 11.06 2.36
CA GLU A 69 -6.53 10.40 3.67
C GLU A 69 -5.47 9.29 3.78
N ARG A 70 -5.29 8.50 2.70
CA ARG A 70 -4.27 7.44 2.65
C ARG A 70 -2.85 7.99 2.61
N TYR A 71 -2.64 9.13 1.95
CA TYR A 71 -1.36 9.85 1.98
C TYR A 71 -1.00 10.22 3.42
N LEU A 72 -1.93 10.82 4.17
CA LEU A 72 -1.71 11.19 5.58
C LEU A 72 -1.40 9.97 6.44
N MET A 73 -2.09 8.84 6.21
CA MET A 73 -1.81 7.58 6.90
C MET A 73 -0.40 7.05 6.61
N VAL A 74 0.02 7.04 5.34
CA VAL A 74 1.35 6.57 4.93
C VAL A 74 2.45 7.46 5.50
N GLU A 75 2.33 8.78 5.33
CA GLU A 75 3.31 9.74 5.85
C GLU A 75 3.40 9.64 7.38
N GLY A 76 2.26 9.65 8.07
CA GLY A 76 2.19 9.55 9.52
C GLY A 76 2.82 8.26 10.04
N ALA A 77 2.46 7.11 9.47
CA ALA A 77 2.99 5.82 9.90
C ALA A 77 4.52 5.71 9.72
N LEU A 78 5.06 6.18 8.59
CA LEU A 78 6.49 6.07 8.30
C LEU A 78 7.33 7.08 9.08
N THR A 79 6.82 8.30 9.28
CA THR A 79 7.52 9.31 10.09
C THR A 79 7.48 8.96 11.58
N GLU A 80 6.37 8.41 12.07
CA GLU A 80 6.28 7.84 13.43
C GLU A 80 7.30 6.72 13.64
N ALA A 81 7.48 5.86 12.64
CA ALA A 81 8.50 4.81 12.59
C ALA A 81 9.92 5.31 12.25
N LYS A 82 10.17 6.62 12.34
CA LYS A 82 11.49 7.27 12.19
C LYS A 82 12.11 7.19 10.79
N ILE A 83 11.32 6.95 9.75
CA ILE A 83 11.78 7.20 8.39
C ILE A 83 11.77 8.70 8.11
N ALA A 84 12.93 9.25 7.77
CA ALA A 84 13.11 10.66 7.49
C ALA A 84 12.26 11.10 6.28
N ARG A 85 11.60 12.27 6.36
CA ARG A 85 10.71 12.77 5.31
C ARG A 85 11.44 12.98 3.98
N GLU A 86 12.71 13.33 4.04
CA GLU A 86 13.57 13.56 2.88
C GLU A 86 13.75 12.28 2.05
N ARG A 87 13.66 11.11 2.70
CA ARG A 87 13.72 9.79 2.08
C ARG A 87 12.38 9.29 1.53
N LEU A 88 11.29 10.03 1.71
CA LEU A 88 9.95 9.57 1.34
C LEU A 88 9.40 10.35 0.15
N ARG A 89 8.80 9.63 -0.79
CA ARG A 89 7.87 10.18 -1.78
C ARG A 89 6.60 9.35 -1.75
N ILE A 90 5.44 9.99 -1.81
CA ILE A 90 4.15 9.29 -1.84
C ILE A 90 3.46 9.74 -3.12
N VAL A 91 3.11 8.78 -3.97
CA VAL A 91 2.64 9.05 -5.34
C VAL A 91 1.42 8.20 -5.68
N PRO A 92 0.59 8.60 -6.65
CA PRO A 92 -0.38 7.70 -7.27
C PRO A 92 0.30 6.49 -7.90
N PHE A 93 -0.35 5.33 -7.82
CA PHE A 93 0.10 4.11 -8.49
C PHE A 93 -1.03 3.55 -9.37
N PRO A 94 -1.00 3.80 -10.69
CA PRO A 94 -2.07 3.37 -11.59
C PRO A 94 -2.03 1.86 -11.85
N HIS A 95 -2.55 1.06 -10.90
CA HIS A 95 -2.50 -0.41 -10.97
C HIS A 95 -3.22 -0.98 -12.20
N SER A 96 -4.36 -0.40 -12.57
CA SER A 96 -5.13 -0.76 -13.77
C SER A 96 -4.49 -0.32 -15.08
N PHE A 97 -3.57 0.66 -15.03
CA PHE A 97 -2.90 1.21 -16.20
C PHE A 97 -1.37 1.28 -15.97
N PRO A 98 -0.69 0.14 -15.79
CA PRO A 98 0.73 0.10 -15.44
C PRO A 98 1.65 0.85 -16.43
N GLU A 99 1.26 0.98 -17.70
CA GLU A 99 1.98 1.77 -18.70
C GLU A 99 2.12 3.26 -18.32
N ARG A 100 1.27 3.76 -17.40
CA ARG A 100 1.34 5.14 -16.89
C ARG A 100 2.30 5.30 -15.71
N LEU A 101 2.90 4.23 -15.17
CA LEU A 101 3.80 4.29 -14.01
C LEU A 101 4.95 5.29 -14.19
N ALA A 102 5.47 5.41 -15.41
CA ALA A 102 6.60 6.28 -15.73
C ALA A 102 6.34 7.77 -15.43
N HIS A 103 5.07 8.18 -15.29
CA HIS A 103 4.70 9.54 -14.89
C HIS A 103 4.79 9.78 -13.38
N TYR A 104 4.82 8.71 -12.57
CA TYR A 104 4.70 8.77 -11.11
C TYR A 104 5.92 8.21 -10.39
N ALA A 105 6.67 7.31 -11.03
CA ALA A 105 7.85 6.67 -10.45
C ALA A 105 8.94 6.50 -11.52
N PRO A 106 10.22 6.57 -11.12
CA PRO A 106 11.33 6.46 -12.05
C PRO A 106 11.48 5.02 -12.55
N ALA A 107 11.72 4.86 -13.85
CA ALA A 107 11.80 3.56 -14.51
C ALA A 107 12.99 2.71 -14.03
N ASP A 108 14.06 3.33 -13.54
CA ASP A 108 15.25 2.69 -12.98
C ASP A 108 15.13 2.39 -11.48
N GLY A 109 14.01 2.76 -10.85
CA GLY A 109 13.68 2.39 -9.48
C GLY A 109 13.57 0.87 -9.31
N ARG A 110 13.89 0.37 -8.12
CA ARG A 110 13.69 -1.03 -7.78
C ARG A 110 12.28 -1.24 -7.21
N TYR A 111 11.43 -1.93 -7.97
CA TYR A 111 10.06 -2.24 -7.59
C TYR A 111 10.02 -3.43 -6.64
N LEU A 112 9.82 -3.12 -5.38
CA LEU A 112 9.79 -4.06 -4.28
C LEU A 112 8.38 -4.65 -4.17
N VAL A 113 8.27 -5.97 -4.33
CA VAL A 113 6.98 -6.65 -4.44
C VAL A 113 6.87 -7.84 -3.48
N THR A 114 5.68 -8.05 -2.95
CA THR A 114 5.27 -9.32 -2.37
C THR A 114 4.49 -10.10 -3.41
N VAL A 115 4.87 -11.36 -3.62
CA VAL A 115 4.15 -12.30 -4.48
C VAL A 115 3.29 -13.21 -3.59
N TYR A 116 2.05 -13.42 -4.01
CA TYR A 116 1.14 -14.37 -3.37
C TYR A 116 0.94 -15.60 -4.26
N ASP A 117 0.43 -16.69 -3.68
CA ASP A 117 0.30 -18.00 -4.34
C ASP A 117 -0.47 -17.96 -5.68
N TRP A 118 -1.32 -16.95 -5.89
CA TRP A 118 -2.11 -16.72 -7.09
C TRP A 118 -1.39 -15.92 -8.21
N GLY A 119 -0.08 -15.71 -8.10
CA GLY A 119 0.78 -15.81 -9.28
C GLY A 119 1.70 -14.63 -9.63
N ASP A 120 2.67 -14.98 -10.48
CA ASP A 120 3.70 -14.12 -11.04
C ASP A 120 3.17 -13.14 -12.11
N ALA A 121 1.88 -13.15 -12.46
CA ALA A 121 1.28 -12.28 -13.48
C ALA A 121 1.47 -10.77 -13.23
N LYS A 122 1.70 -10.36 -11.97
CA LYS A 122 2.11 -8.98 -11.64
C LYS A 122 3.57 -8.73 -11.98
N LEU A 123 4.44 -9.69 -11.66
CA LEU A 123 5.86 -9.64 -12.02
C LEU A 123 6.01 -9.60 -13.54
N ASP A 124 5.30 -10.46 -14.26
CA ASP A 124 5.33 -10.50 -15.73
C ASP A 124 4.93 -9.15 -16.33
N ARG A 125 3.89 -8.51 -15.78
CA ARG A 125 3.48 -7.14 -16.19
C ARG A 125 4.58 -6.11 -15.93
N PHE A 126 5.26 -6.17 -14.79
CA PHE A 126 6.34 -5.23 -14.47
C PHE A 126 7.57 -5.49 -15.35
N HIS A 127 7.91 -6.75 -15.62
CA HIS A 127 9.01 -7.13 -16.51
C HIS A 127 8.73 -6.75 -17.96
N ALA A 128 7.49 -6.90 -18.43
CA ALA A 128 7.07 -6.45 -19.76
C ALA A 128 7.21 -4.92 -19.94
N LEU A 129 7.14 -4.15 -18.85
CA LEU A 129 7.41 -2.71 -18.83
C LEU A 129 8.90 -2.36 -18.66
N GLY A 130 9.79 -3.36 -18.59
CA GLY A 130 11.22 -3.16 -18.37
C GLY A 130 11.57 -2.75 -16.93
N LEU A 131 10.65 -2.88 -15.98
CA LEU A 131 10.88 -2.48 -14.59
C LEU A 131 11.73 -3.50 -13.85
N ARG A 132 12.68 -3.01 -13.07
CA ARG A 132 13.50 -3.85 -12.18
C ARG A 132 12.67 -4.21 -10.96
N THR A 133 12.44 -5.50 -10.71
CA THR A 133 11.69 -5.96 -9.55
C THR A 133 12.56 -6.72 -8.56
N GLU A 134 12.22 -6.64 -7.27
CA GLU A 134 12.76 -7.48 -6.20
C GLU A 134 11.59 -8.09 -5.44
N VAL A 135 11.52 -9.43 -5.43
CA VAL A 135 10.54 -10.14 -4.61
C VAL A 135 11.05 -10.15 -3.18
N MET A 136 10.45 -9.31 -2.33
CA MET A 136 10.80 -9.27 -0.91
C MET A 136 10.33 -10.53 -0.20
N TRP A 137 9.08 -10.93 -0.47
CA TRP A 137 8.44 -12.07 0.17
C TRP A 137 7.57 -12.84 -0.82
N ARG A 138 7.50 -14.14 -0.60
CA ARG A 138 6.42 -15.01 -1.10
C ARG A 138 5.57 -15.38 0.11
N ARG A 139 4.29 -14.99 0.11
CA ARG A 139 3.36 -15.19 1.22
C ARG A 139 2.08 -15.85 0.71
N THR A 140 1.45 -16.65 1.55
CA THR A 140 0.09 -17.15 1.35
C THR A 140 -0.93 -16.16 1.90
N GLU A 141 -2.22 -16.33 1.61
CA GLU A 141 -3.28 -15.52 2.27
C GLU A 141 -3.33 -15.77 3.79
N GLN A 142 -2.93 -16.95 4.24
CA GLN A 142 -2.90 -17.33 5.66
C GLN A 142 -1.79 -16.59 6.43
N ASP A 143 -0.76 -16.11 5.74
CA ASP A 143 0.34 -15.34 6.31
C ASP A 143 -0.01 -13.86 6.56
N LYS A 144 -1.27 -13.45 6.39
CA LYS A 144 -1.76 -12.09 6.65
C LYS A 144 -2.45 -12.02 8.02
N PRO A 145 -1.73 -11.80 9.13
CA PRO A 145 -2.37 -11.69 10.45
C PRO A 145 -3.33 -10.50 10.55
N ILE A 146 -3.10 -9.46 9.73
CA ILE A 146 -3.91 -8.24 9.69
C ILE A 146 -4.18 -7.86 8.23
N SER A 147 -5.45 -7.57 7.92
CA SER A 147 -5.90 -7.10 6.61
C SER A 147 -6.78 -5.86 6.74
N GLY A 148 -6.83 -5.04 5.69
CA GLY A 148 -7.72 -3.87 5.65
C GLY A 148 -9.18 -4.25 5.87
N GLY A 149 -9.61 -5.39 5.32
CA GLY A 149 -10.96 -5.92 5.55
C GLY A 149 -11.24 -6.23 7.02
N ARG A 150 -10.27 -6.78 7.75
CA ARG A 150 -10.40 -7.00 9.21
C ARG A 150 -10.57 -5.66 9.95
N VAL A 151 -9.74 -4.66 9.64
CA VAL A 151 -9.84 -3.34 10.28
C VAL A 151 -11.20 -2.70 10.02
N ARG A 152 -11.65 -2.67 8.76
CA ARG A 152 -12.96 -2.10 8.39
C ARG A 152 -14.13 -2.81 9.08
N ARG A 153 -14.08 -4.14 9.17
CA ARG A 153 -15.12 -4.92 9.88
C ARG A 153 -15.18 -4.57 11.37
N SER A 154 -14.04 -4.48 12.06
CA SER A 154 -14.03 -4.09 13.48
C SER A 154 -14.56 -2.67 13.69
N ILE A 155 -14.20 -1.72 12.80
CA ILE A 155 -14.75 -0.36 12.84
C ILE A 155 -16.28 -0.37 12.67
N ALA A 156 -16.78 -1.07 11.64
CA ALA A 156 -18.21 -1.15 11.34
C ALA A 156 -19.01 -1.80 12.48
N ALA A 157 -18.43 -2.78 13.16
CA ALA A 157 -19.02 -3.45 14.31
C ALA A 157 -18.90 -2.66 15.63
N GLY A 158 -18.23 -1.51 15.64
CA GLY A 158 -17.95 -0.75 16.87
C GLY A 158 -16.97 -1.45 17.82
N GLU A 159 -16.22 -2.43 17.32
CA GLU A 159 -15.21 -3.18 18.08
C GLU A 159 -13.88 -2.40 18.18
N PRO A 160 -13.04 -2.66 19.19
CA PRO A 160 -11.69 -2.09 19.26
C PRO A 160 -10.86 -2.45 18.02
N TRP A 161 -10.27 -1.46 17.35
CA TRP A 161 -9.54 -1.66 16.08
C TRP A 161 -8.20 -0.95 16.04
N GLU A 162 -7.96 0.01 16.93
CA GLU A 162 -6.76 0.84 16.95
C GLU A 162 -5.47 0.03 17.13
N HIS A 163 -5.56 -1.13 17.79
CA HIS A 163 -4.45 -2.07 17.96
C HIS A 163 -4.00 -2.76 16.65
N LEU A 164 -4.78 -2.62 15.57
CA LEU A 164 -4.48 -3.21 14.26
C LEU A 164 -3.69 -2.26 13.35
N VAL A 165 -3.53 -1.00 13.74
CA VAL A 165 -2.92 0.06 12.93
C VAL A 165 -1.87 0.84 13.73
N PRO A 166 -0.95 1.55 13.07
CA PRO A 166 -0.08 2.51 13.76
C PRO A 166 -0.90 3.62 14.45
N PRO A 167 -0.47 4.14 15.62
CA PRO A 167 -1.16 5.26 16.29
C PRO A 167 -1.40 6.47 15.40
N ALA A 168 -0.43 6.85 14.56
CA ALA A 168 -0.60 7.92 13.58
C ALA A 168 -1.76 7.66 12.59
N VAL A 169 -2.00 6.40 12.21
CA VAL A 169 -3.12 6.03 11.33
C VAL A 169 -4.44 6.08 12.09
N ALA A 170 -4.47 5.60 13.34
CA ALA A 170 -5.67 5.70 14.17
C ALA A 170 -6.12 7.15 14.35
N LYS A 171 -5.16 8.07 14.50
CA LYS A 171 -5.41 9.52 14.55
C LYS A 171 -6.05 10.03 13.25
N VAL A 172 -5.48 9.72 12.09
CA VAL A 172 -6.03 10.13 10.79
C VAL A 172 -7.44 9.58 10.57
N VAL A 173 -7.67 8.31 10.91
CA VAL A 173 -9.00 7.68 10.78
C VAL A 173 -10.06 8.45 11.57
N LYS A 174 -9.75 8.86 12.81
CA LYS A 174 -10.69 9.61 13.66
C LYS A 174 -10.83 11.07 13.21
N GLU A 175 -9.73 11.77 12.93
CA GLU A 175 -9.75 13.20 12.56
C GLU A 175 -10.41 13.46 11.21
N CYS A 176 -10.36 12.48 10.29
CA CYS A 176 -11.01 12.59 8.97
C CYS A 176 -12.43 11.99 8.94
N GLY A 177 -12.98 11.54 10.08
CA GLY A 177 -14.31 10.93 10.16
C GLY A 177 -14.45 9.65 9.31
N ILE A 178 -13.35 8.90 9.13
CA ILE A 178 -13.33 7.69 8.32
C ILE A 178 -14.03 6.55 9.05
N ASP A 179 -13.89 6.47 10.37
CA ASP A 179 -14.57 5.46 11.17
C ASP A 179 -16.09 5.66 11.18
N GLU A 180 -16.54 6.92 11.29
CA GLU A 180 -17.96 7.29 11.14
C GLU A 180 -18.49 6.88 9.76
N ARG A 181 -17.76 7.22 8.69
CA ARG A 181 -18.10 6.84 7.30
C ARG A 181 -18.22 5.32 7.11
N ILE A 182 -17.40 4.54 7.80
CA ILE A 182 -17.44 3.07 7.73
C ILE A 182 -18.62 2.49 8.53
N ARG A 183 -19.01 3.12 9.66
CA ARG A 183 -20.15 2.66 10.47
C ARG A 183 -21.50 2.93 9.81
N GLY A 184 -21.60 3.98 8.99
CA GLY A 184 -22.84 4.42 8.36
C GLY A 184 -23.54 5.49 9.17
#